data_AF-A0A839QAR6-F1
#
_entry.id   AF-A0A839QAR6-F1
#
_cell.length_a   1.000
_cell.length_b   1.000
_cell.length_c   1.000
_cell.angle_alpha   90.00
_cell.angle_beta   90.00
_cell.angle_gamma   90.00
#
_symmetry.space_group_name_H-M   'P 1'
#
loop_
_entity.id
_entity.type
_entity.pdbx_description
1 polymer ?
#
loop_
_entity_poly.entity_id
_entity_poly.type
_entity_poly.pdbx_seq_one_letter_code
_entity_poly.pdbx_strand_id
1 'polypeptide(L)'
;MRPWALVVGGTIGALIRYGLATWWPLPHHVLISTTVTVGCAFLIASYLLATGSFSATRSVFLGVCVSAASMSAWAVLTISQPMKLSLAFLVGTPAAAVGGLICGLAVARAVSR
;
A
#
# COMPACT_ATOMS: atom_id res chain seq x y z
N MET A 1 -12.03 14.33 -11.43
CA MET A 1 -10.72 13.87 -10.87
C MET A 1 -9.63 14.76 -11.46
N ARG A 2 -8.70 15.27 -10.64
CA ARG A 2 -7.60 16.13 -11.13
C ARG A 2 -6.39 15.25 -11.45
N PRO A 3 -6.02 15.03 -12.73
CA PRO A 3 -4.98 14.05 -13.09
C PRO A 3 -3.63 14.36 -12.45
N TRP A 4 -3.29 15.64 -12.30
CA TRP A 4 -2.08 16.11 -11.63
C TRP A 4 -1.93 15.62 -10.18
N ALA A 5 -3.04 15.52 -9.43
CA ALA A 5 -3.01 15.05 -8.05
C ALA A 5 -2.64 13.57 -7.96
N LEU A 6 -3.07 12.75 -8.92
CA LEU A 6 -2.70 11.34 -9.02
C LEU A 6 -1.24 11.16 -9.41
N VAL A 7 -0.73 12.01 -10.31
CA VAL A 7 0.69 11.99 -10.71
C VAL A 7 1.58 12.32 -9.50
N VAL A 8 1.29 13.41 -8.79
CA VAL A 8 2.05 13.81 -7.59
C VAL A 8 1.94 12.77 -6.48
N GLY A 9 0.74 12.24 -6.23
CA GLY A 9 0.57 11.15 -5.27
C GLY A 9 1.36 9.91 -5.68
N GLY A 10 1.28 9.52 -6.95
CA GLY A 10 1.95 8.36 -7.50
C GLY A 10 3.49 8.46 -7.44
N THR A 11 4.06 9.63 -7.69
CA THR A 11 5.51 9.84 -7.56
C THR A 11 5.94 9.74 -6.10
N ILE A 12 5.21 10.36 -5.17
CA ILE A 12 5.49 10.26 -3.73
C ILE A 12 5.43 8.79 -3.27
N GLY A 13 4.39 8.04 -3.65
CA GLY A 13 4.27 6.63 -3.30
C GLY A 13 5.40 5.77 -3.85
N ALA A 14 5.85 6.05 -5.07
CA ALA A 14 7.00 5.37 -5.68
C ALA A 14 8.30 5.66 -4.93
N LEU A 15 8.52 6.92 -4.54
CA LEU A 15 9.69 7.35 -3.77
C LEU A 15 9.73 6.74 -2.38
N ILE A 16 8.58 6.64 -1.70
CA ILE A 16 8.48 5.96 -0.40
C ILE A 16 8.90 4.50 -0.54
N ARG A 17 8.31 3.78 -1.52
CA ARG A 17 8.64 2.38 -1.77
C ARG A 17 10.12 2.18 -2.12
N TYR A 18 10.67 3.05 -2.96
CA TYR A 18 12.08 3.04 -3.31
C TYR A 18 12.98 3.29 -2.09
N GLY A 19 12.67 4.33 -1.30
CA GLY A 19 13.38 4.66 -0.07
C GLY A 19 13.42 3.47 0.91
N LEU A 20 12.26 2.85 1.16
CA LEU A 20 12.16 1.66 2.01
C LEU A 20 13.02 0.50 1.50
N ALA A 21 13.02 0.24 0.19
CA ALA A 21 13.84 -0.81 -0.41
C ALA A 21 15.34 -0.53 -0.32
N THR A 22 15.76 0.74 -0.43
CA THR A 22 17.17 1.13 -0.34
C THR A 22 17.71 1.13 1.09
N TRP A 23 16.90 1.56 2.06
CA TRP A 23 17.30 1.60 3.47
C TRP A 23 17.34 0.21 4.11
N TRP A 24 16.51 -0.70 3.62
CA TRP A 24 16.41 -2.06 4.13
C TRP A 24 16.54 -3.10 3.00
N PRO A 25 17.78 -3.35 2.53
CA PRO A 25 18.01 -4.20 1.35
C PRO A 25 17.89 -5.70 1.64
N LEU A 26 17.88 -6.11 2.91
CA LEU A 26 17.79 -7.52 3.29
C LEU A 26 16.40 -8.10 2.92
N PRO A 27 16.34 -9.31 2.35
CA PRO A 27 15.08 -9.90 1.86
C PRO A 27 13.94 -9.93 2.88
N HIS A 28 14.26 -10.20 4.14
CA HIS A 28 13.27 -10.25 5.22
C HIS A 28 12.75 -8.85 5.55
N HIS A 29 13.60 -7.83 5.47
CA HIS A 29 13.17 -6.45 5.71
C HIS A 29 12.34 -5.92 4.55
N VAL A 30 12.65 -6.31 3.31
CA VAL A 30 11.82 -6.00 2.14
C VAL A 30 10.44 -6.64 2.29
N LEU A 31 10.35 -7.86 2.83
CA LEU A 31 9.07 -8.50 3.13
C LEU A 31 8.25 -7.70 4.14
N ILE A 32 8.85 -7.36 5.29
CA ILE A 32 8.16 -6.60 6.34
C ILE A 32 7.74 -5.22 5.86
N SER A 33 8.66 -4.48 5.21
CA SER A 33 8.34 -3.15 4.68
C SER A 33 7.24 -3.21 3.62
N THR A 34 7.24 -4.21 2.74
CA THR A 34 6.19 -4.37 1.72
C THR A 34 4.85 -4.70 2.35
N THR A 35 4.78 -5.65 3.28
CA THR A 35 3.51 -6.03 3.93
C THR A 35 2.92 -4.88 4.74
N VAL A 36 3.74 -4.17 5.51
CA VAL A 36 3.32 -2.99 6.27
C VAL A 36 2.84 -1.89 5.32
N THR A 37 3.61 -1.59 4.26
CA THR A 37 3.24 -0.55 3.28
C THR A 37 1.91 -0.86 2.61
N VAL A 38 1.71 -2.12 2.18
CA VAL A 38 0.45 -2.56 1.56
C VAL A 38 -0.70 -2.48 2.56
N GLY A 39 -0.53 -2.97 3.79
CA GLY A 39 -1.55 -2.88 4.83
C GLY A 39 -1.97 -1.44 5.12
N CYS A 40 -1.01 -0.53 5.31
CA CYS A 40 -1.27 0.89 5.51
C CYS A 40 -1.94 1.54 4.30
N ALA A 41 -1.47 1.25 3.09
CA ALA A 41 -2.04 1.78 1.86
C ALA A 41 -3.52 1.38 1.70
N PHE A 42 -3.85 0.12 1.94
CA PHE A 42 -5.23 -0.37 1.84
C PHE A 42 -6.12 0.16 2.96
N LEU A 43 -5.59 0.36 4.17
CA LEU A 43 -6.31 1.01 5.27
C LEU A 43 -6.66 2.47 4.95
N ILE A 44 -5.67 3.25 4.51
CA ILE A 44 -5.87 4.67 4.15
C ILE A 44 -6.82 4.76 2.97
N ALA A 45 -6.62 3.93 1.94
CA ALA A 45 -7.48 3.91 0.76
C ALA A 45 -8.93 3.56 1.13
N SER A 46 -9.17 2.49 1.92
CA SER A 46 -10.53 2.09 2.27
C SER A 46 -11.22 3.11 3.17
N TYR A 47 -10.50 3.72 4.12
CA TYR A 47 -11.01 4.83 4.93
C TYR A 47 -11.42 6.05 4.08
N LEU A 48 -10.55 6.48 3.17
CA LEU A 48 -10.83 7.60 2.27
C LEU A 48 -11.98 7.28 1.29
N LEU A 49 -12.11 6.02 0.87
CA LEU A 49 -13.20 5.58 0.02
C LEU A 49 -14.54 5.60 0.77
N ALA A 50 -14.55 5.13 2.02
CA ALA A 50 -15.75 5.02 2.84
C ALA A 50 -16.28 6.37 3.35
N THR A 51 -15.42 7.38 3.54
CA THR A 51 -15.80 8.70 4.05
C THR A 51 -16.39 9.65 2.99
N GLY A 52 -16.50 9.23 1.72
CA GLY A 52 -17.32 9.90 0.70
C GLY A 52 -16.86 11.29 0.21
N SER A 53 -15.84 11.91 0.80
CA SER A 53 -15.41 13.27 0.44
C SER A 53 -14.62 13.32 -0.88
N PHE A 54 -15.03 14.19 -1.82
CA PHE A 54 -14.41 14.36 -3.15
C PHE A 54 -13.39 15.51 -3.21
N SER A 55 -12.39 15.51 -2.31
CA SER A 55 -11.34 16.53 -2.29
C SER A 55 -10.10 16.17 -3.13
N ALA A 56 -9.36 17.19 -3.58
CA ALA A 56 -8.08 17.02 -4.27
C ALA A 56 -7.03 16.30 -3.41
N THR A 57 -7.08 16.47 -2.09
CA THR A 57 -6.22 15.78 -1.13
C THR A 57 -6.42 14.27 -1.19
N ARG A 58 -7.66 13.79 -1.31
CA ARG A 58 -7.97 12.36 -1.46
C ARG A 58 -7.34 11.76 -2.71
N SER A 59 -7.38 12.46 -3.85
CA SER A 59 -6.72 11.96 -5.06
C SER A 59 -5.20 11.84 -4.91
N VAL A 60 -4.55 12.72 -4.15
CA VAL A 60 -3.12 12.59 -3.83
C VAL A 60 -2.88 11.34 -2.99
N PHE A 61 -3.60 11.17 -1.87
CA PHE A 61 -3.41 10.01 -1.00
C PHE A 61 -3.74 8.68 -1.69
N LEU A 62 -4.77 8.63 -2.54
CA LEU A 62 -5.05 7.46 -3.36
C LEU A 62 -3.92 7.17 -4.35
N GLY A 63 -3.35 8.20 -4.99
CA GLY A 63 -2.16 8.05 -5.84
C GLY A 63 -0.96 7.49 -5.07
N VAL A 64 -0.71 8.00 -3.84
CA VAL A 64 0.34 7.48 -2.94
C VAL A 64 0.10 6.01 -2.64
N CYS A 65 -1.12 5.65 -2.22
CA CYS A 65 -1.47 4.27 -1.84
C CYS A 65 -1.31 3.29 -3.00
N VAL A 66 -1.79 3.64 -4.20
CA VAL A 66 -1.71 2.80 -5.40
C VAL A 66 -0.26 2.55 -5.80
N SER A 67 0.57 3.59 -5.78
CA SER A 67 1.97 3.49 -6.21
C SER A 67 2.85 2.80 -5.15
N ALA A 68 2.60 3.07 -3.86
CA ALA A 68 3.29 2.41 -2.75
C ALA A 68 2.99 0.90 -2.68
N ALA A 69 1.74 0.49 -2.96
CA ALA A 69 1.31 -0.91 -2.96
C ALA A 69 1.54 -1.66 -4.31
N SER A 70 2.45 -1.16 -5.15
CA SER A 70 2.62 -1.63 -6.54
C SER A 70 2.67 -3.16 -6.71
N MET A 71 1.67 -3.70 -7.41
CA MET A 71 1.59 -5.14 -7.71
C MET A 71 2.77 -5.64 -8.55
N SER A 72 3.26 -4.83 -9.49
CA SER A 72 4.38 -5.20 -10.35
C SER A 72 5.65 -5.48 -9.56
N ALA A 73 5.93 -4.65 -8.55
CA ALA A 73 7.07 -4.83 -7.66
C ALA A 73 6.90 -6.07 -6.77
N TRP A 74 5.70 -6.30 -6.26
CA TRP A 74 5.38 -7.49 -5.48
C TRP A 74 5.58 -8.78 -6.30
N ALA A 75 5.16 -8.82 -7.57
CA ALA A 75 5.34 -9.98 -8.44
C ALA A 75 6.83 -10.31 -8.64
N VAL A 76 7.66 -9.29 -8.92
CA VAL A 76 9.10 -9.46 -9.06
C VAL A 76 9.73 -9.98 -7.77
N LEU A 77 9.39 -9.37 -6.62
CA LEU A 77 9.88 -9.80 -5.31
C LEU A 77 9.42 -11.21 -4.92
N THR A 78 8.25 -11.64 -5.39
CA THR A 78 7.77 -13.00 -5.10
C THR A 78 8.57 -14.05 -5.89
N ILE A 79 8.93 -13.76 -7.14
CA ILE A 79 9.64 -14.71 -8.02
C ILE A 79 11.15 -14.73 -7.75
N SER A 80 11.73 -13.61 -7.30
CA SER A 80 13.19 -13.47 -7.14
C SER A 80 13.74 -13.98 -5.80
N GLN A 81 12.91 -14.59 -4.95
CA GLN A 81 13.25 -14.94 -3.56
C GLN A 81 13.28 -16.46 -3.35
N PRO A 82 14.02 -16.96 -2.35
CA PRO A 82 14.00 -18.38 -2.02
C PRO A 82 12.59 -18.83 -1.61
N MET A 83 12.26 -20.10 -1.86
CA MET A 83 10.92 -20.69 -1.74
C MET A 83 10.15 -20.25 -0.47
N LYS A 84 10.82 -20.27 0.70
CA LYS A 84 10.21 -19.88 1.98
C LYS A 84 9.75 -18.41 2.00
N LEU A 85 10.57 -17.50 1.47
CA LEU A 85 10.22 -16.08 1.39
C LEU A 85 9.21 -15.81 0.29
N SER A 86 9.32 -16.50 -0.85
CA SER A 86 8.33 -16.41 -1.93
C SER A 86 6.92 -16.73 -1.43
N LEU A 87 6.75 -17.83 -0.68
CA LEU A 87 5.48 -18.18 -0.02
C LEU A 87 5.03 -17.12 0.98
N ALA A 88 5.95 -16.56 1.76
CA ALA A 88 5.64 -15.51 2.72
C ALA A 88 5.17 -14.21 2.04
N PHE A 89 5.77 -13.82 0.90
CA PHE A 89 5.27 -12.72 0.07
C PHE A 89 3.92 -13.06 -0.55
N LEU A 90 3.74 -14.29 -1.02
CA LEU A 90 2.52 -14.72 -1.69
C LEU A 90 1.30 -14.69 -0.76
N VAL A 91 1.49 -15.05 0.52
CA VAL A 91 0.40 -15.12 1.51
C VAL A 91 0.30 -13.84 2.35
N GLY A 92 1.43 -13.34 2.84
CA GLY A 92 1.47 -12.23 3.81
C GLY A 92 1.01 -10.91 3.22
N THR A 93 1.34 -10.64 1.95
CA THR A 93 1.02 -9.36 1.31
C THR A 93 -0.49 -9.22 1.02
N PRO A 94 -1.16 -10.23 0.44
CA PRO A 94 -2.62 -10.21 0.31
C PRO A 94 -3.34 -10.21 1.67
N ALA A 95 -2.85 -10.98 2.65
CA ALA A 95 -3.43 -10.97 3.99
C ALA A 95 -3.36 -9.58 4.65
N ALA A 96 -2.22 -8.89 4.50
CA ALA A 96 -2.05 -7.51 4.97
C ALA A 96 -2.98 -6.53 4.23
N ALA A 97 -3.16 -6.70 2.91
CA ALA A 97 -4.10 -5.87 2.13
C ALA A 97 -5.55 -6.04 2.62
N VAL A 98 -5.99 -7.28 2.83
CA VAL A 98 -7.33 -7.60 3.36
C VAL A 98 -7.50 -7.06 4.77
N GLY A 99 -6.51 -7.26 5.65
CA GLY A 99 -6.52 -6.74 7.01
C GLY A 99 -6.60 -5.21 7.05
N GLY A 100 -5.78 -4.54 6.24
CA GLY A 100 -5.82 -3.08 6.06
C GLY A 100 -7.19 -2.60 5.59
N LEU A 101 -7.76 -3.27 4.58
CA LEU A 101 -9.07 -2.93 4.04
C LEU A 101 -10.16 -3.03 5.10
N ILE A 102 -10.23 -4.14 5.85
CA ILE A 102 -11.19 -4.34 6.95
C ILE A 102 -11.00 -3.28 8.04
N CYS A 103 -9.76 -3.03 8.46
CA CYS A 103 -9.46 -2.01 9.48
C CYS A 103 -9.90 -0.61 9.02
N GLY A 104 -9.58 -0.19 7.80
CA GLY A 104 -9.97 1.14 7.33
C GLY A 104 -11.49 1.31 7.19
N LEU A 105 -12.22 0.25 6.83
CA LEU A 105 -13.68 0.24 6.84
C LEU A 105 -14.24 0.32 8.28
N ALA A 106 -13.67 -0.43 9.22
CA ALA A 106 -14.08 -0.41 10.63
C ALA A 106 -13.85 0.99 11.25
N VAL A 107 -12.70 1.60 10.98
CA VAL A 107 -12.39 2.98 11.42
C VAL A 107 -13.35 3.97 10.79
N ALA A 108 -13.61 3.89 9.49
CA ALA A 108 -14.56 4.78 8.82
C ALA A 108 -15.96 4.66 9.44
N ARG A 109 -16.42 3.44 9.71
CA ARG A 109 -17.70 3.20 10.39
C ARG A 109 -17.75 3.74 11.81
N ALA A 110 -16.65 3.61 12.57
CA ALA A 110 -16.56 4.13 13.92
C ALA A 110 -16.62 5.67 13.96
N VAL A 111 -16.01 6.34 12.97
CA VAL A 111 -16.01 7.81 12.85
C VAL A 111 -17.36 8.34 12.36
N SER A 112 -18.12 7.56 11.58
CA SER A 112 -19.43 7.98 11.06
C SER A 112 -20.60 7.78 12.04
N ARG A 113 -20.36 7.13 13.19
CA ARG A 113 -21.35 6.91 14.26
C ARG A 113 -21.21 8.01 15.30
#